data_AF-A0A3B9PR17-F1
#
_entry.id   AF-A0A3B9PR17-F1
#
_cell.length_a   1.000
_cell.length_b   1.000
_cell.length_c   1.000
_cell.angle_alpha   90.00
_cell.angle_beta   90.00
_cell.angle_gamma   90.00
#
_symmetry.space_group_name_H-M   'P 1'
#
loop_
_entity.id
_entity.type
_entity.pdbx_description
1 polymer ?
#
loop_
_entity_poly.entity_id
_entity_poly.type
_entity_poly.pdbx_seq_one_letter_code
_entity_poly.pdbx_strand_id
1 'polypeptide(L)'
;MKALTLILFCLSVSLAIGTEKVIPFAMPDKMEDLLANYCFDCHDDETKKGEVRLDNLKTLALKDQLDLLNRVQEQIFIKEMPP
;
A
#
# COMPACT_ATOMS: atom_id res chain seq x y z
N MET A 1 -3.78 45.72 -16.63
CA MET A 1 -3.06 44.70 -17.44
C MET A 1 -1.79 44.17 -16.76
N LYS A 2 -0.92 45.02 -16.21
CA LYS A 2 0.35 44.57 -15.56
C LYS A 2 0.17 43.67 -14.32
N ALA A 3 -0.88 43.91 -13.52
CA ALA A 3 -1.19 43.08 -12.34
C ALA A 3 -1.74 41.69 -12.70
N LEU A 4 -2.42 41.56 -13.84
CA LEU A 4 -2.98 40.28 -14.28
C LEU A 4 -1.89 39.34 -14.83
N THR A 5 -0.84 39.90 -15.44
CA THR A 5 0.32 39.15 -15.92
C THR A 5 1.21 38.64 -14.78
N LEU A 6 1.29 39.36 -13.67
CA LEU A 6 2.03 38.97 -12.46
C LEU A 6 1.37 37.78 -11.73
N ILE A 7 0.04 37.74 -11.69
CA ILE A 7 -0.69 36.64 -11.05
C ILE A 7 -0.54 35.35 -11.85
N LEU A 8 -0.53 35.43 -13.19
CA LEU A 8 -0.38 34.26 -14.07
C LEU A 8 1.01 33.59 -13.98
N PHE A 9 2.05 34.36 -13.64
CA PHE A 9 3.43 33.87 -13.54
C PHE A 9 3.70 33.07 -12.24
N CYS A 10 2.90 33.27 -11.19
CA CYS A 10 3.07 32.57 -9.91
C CYS A 10 2.45 31.16 -9.89
N LEU A 11 1.54 30.83 -10.82
CA LEU A 11 0.86 29.53 -10.84
C LEU A 11 1.65 28.41 -11.53
N SER A 12 2.69 28.72 -12.31
CA SER A 12 3.42 27.72 -13.10
C SER A 12 4.55 27.01 -12.34
N VAL A 13 4.94 27.48 -11.15
CA VAL A 13 6.18 27.05 -10.47
C VAL A 13 6.00 25.83 -9.54
N SER A 14 4.79 25.39 -9.25
CA SER A 14 4.58 24.38 -8.18
C SER A 14 4.45 22.93 -8.63
N LEU A 15 4.58 22.58 -9.91
CA LEU A 15 4.52 21.17 -10.32
C LEU A 15 5.90 20.50 -10.22
N ALA A 16 6.38 20.32 -9.00
CA ALA A 16 7.48 19.40 -8.72
C ALA A 16 6.94 17.97 -8.81
N ILE A 17 7.05 17.35 -9.98
CA ILE A 17 6.85 15.90 -10.11
C ILE A 17 8.08 15.25 -9.45
N GLY A 18 7.94 14.88 -8.18
CA GLY A 18 8.91 14.07 -7.48
C GLY A 18 9.03 12.74 -8.21
N THR A 19 10.18 12.48 -8.83
CA THR A 19 10.52 11.14 -9.30
C THR A 19 10.92 10.35 -8.06
N GLU A 20 9.91 9.81 -7.38
CA GLU A 20 10.13 8.95 -6.22
C GLU A 20 10.87 7.70 -6.71
N LYS A 21 12.11 7.53 -6.26
CA LYS A 21 12.87 6.32 -6.52
C LYS A 21 12.13 5.18 -5.84
N VAL A 22 11.42 4.37 -6.63
CA VAL A 22 10.71 3.19 -6.13
C VAL A 22 11.76 2.21 -5.61
N ILE A 23 11.97 2.20 -4.30
CA ILE A 23 12.74 1.15 -3.65
C ILE A 23 11.85 -0.11 -3.68
N PRO A 24 12.32 -1.23 -4.25
CA PRO A 24 11.54 -2.45 -4.26
C PRO A 24 11.18 -2.85 -2.83
N PHE A 25 9.90 -3.10 -2.60
CA PHE A 25 9.44 -3.62 -1.32
C PHE A 25 10.07 -4.99 -1.08
N ALA A 26 10.87 -5.11 -0.02
CA ALA A 26 11.45 -6.35 0.45
C ALA A 26 10.85 -6.69 1.81
N MET A 27 10.16 -7.83 1.89
CA MET A 27 9.65 -8.33 3.16
C MET A 27 10.77 -9.07 3.90
N PRO A 28 11.08 -8.72 5.16
CA PRO A 28 12.01 -9.50 5.97
C PRO A 28 11.51 -10.92 6.22
N ASP A 29 12.40 -11.90 6.28
CA ASP A 29 12.05 -13.32 6.46
C ASP A 29 11.13 -13.56 7.67
N LYS A 30 11.40 -12.89 8.79
CA LYS A 30 10.55 -13.00 10.00
C LYS A 30 9.11 -12.55 9.79
N MET A 31 8.88 -11.60 8.89
CA MET A 31 7.51 -11.19 8.56
C MET A 31 6.87 -12.21 7.63
N GLU A 32 7.62 -12.75 6.66
CA GLU A 32 7.12 -13.83 5.80
C GLU A 32 6.66 -15.03 6.63
N ASP A 33 7.48 -15.44 7.60
CA ASP A 33 7.15 -16.53 8.53
C ASP A 33 5.88 -16.22 9.33
N LEU A 34 5.72 -14.98 9.81
CA LEU A 34 4.53 -14.57 10.55
C LEU A 34 3.28 -14.64 9.67
N LEU A 35 3.31 -14.06 8.47
CA LEU A 35 2.15 -14.13 7.57
C LEU A 35 1.84 -15.57 7.13
N ALA A 36 2.87 -16.41 6.94
CA ALA A 36 2.67 -17.82 6.63
C ALA A 36 1.93 -18.57 7.75
N ASN A 37 2.30 -18.34 9.01
CA ASN A 37 1.69 -19.06 10.14
C ASN A 37 0.29 -18.55 10.53
N TYR A 38 -0.02 -17.28 10.27
CA TYR A 38 -1.25 -16.65 10.80
C TYR A 38 -2.22 -16.15 9.73
N CYS A 39 -1.79 -16.00 8.47
CA CYS A 39 -2.59 -15.34 7.44
C CYS A 39 -2.81 -16.21 6.19
N PHE A 40 -1.76 -16.84 5.65
CA PHE A 40 -1.81 -17.42 4.31
C PHE A 40 -2.74 -18.62 4.18
N ASP A 41 -2.88 -19.46 5.21
CA ASP A 41 -3.82 -20.60 5.19
C ASP A 41 -5.27 -20.22 4.82
N CYS A 42 -5.67 -18.96 5.03
CA CYS A 42 -6.98 -18.44 4.66
C CYS A 42 -6.96 -17.35 3.58
N HIS A 43 -5.82 -16.70 3.36
CA HIS A 43 -5.68 -15.51 2.51
C HIS A 43 -4.59 -15.69 1.46
N ASP A 44 -4.53 -16.86 0.83
CA ASP A 44 -3.65 -17.19 -0.30
C ASP A 44 -4.39 -17.09 -1.66
N ASP A 45 -3.79 -17.65 -2.72
CA ASP A 45 -4.41 -17.68 -4.05
C ASP A 45 -5.58 -18.67 -4.17
N GLU A 46 -5.67 -19.67 -3.29
CA GLU A 46 -6.68 -20.73 -3.38
C GLU A 46 -7.92 -20.37 -2.56
N THR A 47 -7.75 -19.99 -1.29
CA THR A 47 -8.85 -19.79 -0.33
C THR A 47 -9.44 -18.39 -0.41
N LYS A 48 -8.60 -17.35 -0.52
CA LYS A 48 -9.01 -15.95 -0.71
C LYS A 48 -10.17 -15.50 0.21
N LYS A 49 -10.15 -15.83 1.50
CA LYS A 49 -11.22 -15.46 2.45
C LYS A 49 -11.47 -13.96 2.39
N GLY A 50 -12.75 -13.57 2.19
CA GLY A 50 -13.12 -12.16 2.08
C GLY A 50 -12.56 -11.46 0.84
N GLU A 51 -12.27 -12.22 -0.23
CA GLU A 51 -11.69 -11.72 -1.49
C GLU A 51 -10.31 -11.06 -1.29
N VAL A 52 -9.58 -11.49 -0.25
CA VAL A 52 -8.26 -10.97 0.11
C VAL A 52 -7.20 -12.05 -0.11
N ARG A 53 -6.15 -11.69 -0.85
CA ARG A 53 -4.94 -12.48 -1.11
C ARG A 53 -3.72 -11.71 -0.58
N LEU A 54 -2.90 -12.35 0.27
CA LEU A 54 -1.77 -11.74 0.98
C LEU A 54 -0.40 -12.31 0.58
N ASP A 55 -0.33 -13.53 0.06
CA ASP A 55 0.91 -14.19 -0.40
C ASP A 55 1.54 -13.49 -1.64
N ASN A 56 0.80 -12.60 -2.30
CA ASN A 56 1.27 -11.82 -3.44
C ASN A 56 1.62 -10.36 -3.11
N LEU A 57 1.69 -9.96 -1.84
CA LEU A 57 1.94 -8.57 -1.42
C LEU A 57 3.14 -7.94 -2.14
N LYS A 58 4.24 -8.69 -2.32
CA LYS A 58 5.47 -8.21 -3.00
C LYS A 58 5.28 -7.87 -4.48
N THR A 59 4.22 -8.39 -5.10
CA THR A 59 3.92 -8.19 -6.53
C THR A 59 2.97 -7.02 -6.80
N LEU A 60 2.31 -6.50 -5.77
CA LEU A 60 1.34 -5.42 -5.88
C LEU A 60 2.04 -4.06 -6.08
N ALA A 61 1.35 -3.09 -6.67
CA ALA A 61 1.82 -1.70 -6.65
C ALA A 61 1.74 -1.14 -5.22
N LEU A 62 2.62 -0.18 -4.88
CA LEU A 62 2.70 0.38 -3.52
C LEU A 62 1.34 0.84 -2.97
N LYS A 63 0.54 1.53 -3.80
CA LYS A 63 -0.82 1.97 -3.40
C LYS A 63 -1.69 0.79 -2.96
N ASP A 64 -1.72 -0.28 -3.75
CA ASP A 64 -2.55 -1.45 -3.47
C ASP A 64 -2.03 -2.25 -2.27
N GLN A 65 -0.70 -2.29 -2.07
CA GLN A 65 -0.10 -2.85 -0.85
C GLN A 65 -0.59 -2.11 0.40
N LEU A 66 -0.51 -0.77 0.39
CA LEU A 66 -0.91 0.06 1.53
C LEU A 66 -2.42 -0.03 1.79
N ASP A 67 -3.24 0.01 0.74
CA ASP A 67 -4.69 -0.16 0.84
C ASP A 67 -5.04 -1.51 1.50
N LEU A 68 -4.33 -2.58 1.12
CA LEU A 68 -4.55 -3.92 1.67
C LEU A 68 -4.09 -4.05 3.12
N LEU A 69 -2.89 -3.54 3.45
CA LEU A 69 -2.34 -3.60 4.80
C LEU A 69 -3.14 -2.76 5.80
N ASN A 70 -3.70 -1.63 5.37
CA ASN A 70 -4.62 -0.84 6.20
C ASN A 70 -5.89 -1.64 6.57
N ARG A 71 -6.46 -2.37 5.61
CA ARG A 71 -7.61 -3.24 5.88
C ARG A 71 -7.25 -4.38 6.83
N VAL A 72 -6.10 -5.03 6.63
CA VAL A 72 -5.61 -6.09 7.54
C VAL A 72 -5.45 -5.54 8.96
N GLN A 73 -4.82 -4.38 9.12
CA GLN A 73 -4.65 -3.73 10.41
C GLN A 73 -5.99 -3.46 11.10
N GLU A 74 -6.99 -2.97 10.36
CA GLU A 74 -8.33 -2.73 10.89
C GLU A 74 -8.97 -4.02 11.40
N GLN A 75 -8.93 -5.10 10.62
CA GLN A 75 -9.53 -6.39 11.00
C GLN A 75 -8.86 -7.02 12.23
N ILE A 76 -7.53 -6.92 12.35
CA ILE A 76 -6.79 -7.36 13.54
C ILE A 76 -7.16 -6.48 14.75
N PHE A 77 -7.22 -5.15 14.56
CA PHE A 77 -7.56 -4.21 15.62
C PHE A 77 -8.95 -4.46 16.22
N ILE A 78 -9.94 -4.77 15.38
CA ILE A 78 -11.31 -5.11 15.82
C ILE A 78 -11.48 -6.58 16.24
N LYS A 79 -10.42 -7.39 16.16
CA LYS A 79 -10.39 -8.82 16.55
C LYS A 79 -11.28 -9.74 15.71
N GLU A 80 -11.59 -9.36 14.48
CA GLU A 80 -12.31 -10.20 13.51
C GLU A 80 -11.33 -11.11 12.72
N MET A 81 -10.03 -10.89 12.87
CA MET A 81 -8.99 -11.80 12.42
C MET A 81 -8.12 -12.30 13.59
N PRO A 82 -7.54 -13.50 13.47
CA PRO A 82 -6.61 -14.02 14.47
C PRO A 82 -5.39 -13.10 14.63
N PRO A 83 -4.87 -12.95 15.86
CA PRO A 83 -3.59 -12.29 16.12
C PRO A 83 -2.40 -13.15 15.69
#